data_AF-A0A921CJ23-F1
#
_entry.id   AF-A0A921CJ23-F1
#
_cell.length_a   1.000
_cell.length_b   1.000
_cell.length_c   1.000
_cell.angle_alpha   90.00
_cell.angle_beta   90.00
_cell.angle_gamma   90.00
#
_symmetry.space_group_name_H-M   'P 1'
#
loop_
_entity.id
_entity.type
_entity.pdbx_description
1 polymer ?
#
loop_
_entity_poly.entity_id
_entity_poly.type
_entity_poly.pdbx_seq_one_letter_code
_entity_poly.pdbx_strand_id
1 'polypeptide(L)'
;MLRRQRTFRRVCWLPAGDVLIHWYEPLDEPVMSPRKGYFDSVGMETGTTPVLIPEGILMVYSGWGADNVYQVGGVLFSSEEPARVLWRSEEPILEPAVDWEVVCLAFG
;
A
#
# COMPACT_ATOMS: atom_id res chain seq x y z
N MET A 1 17.24 -1.22 -17.59
CA MET A 1 16.06 -1.70 -18.34
C MET A 1 14.97 -2.02 -17.32
N LEU A 2 14.19 -1.01 -16.90
CA LEU A 2 13.20 -1.15 -15.83
C LEU A 2 12.04 -2.04 -16.31
N ARG A 3 11.90 -3.22 -15.72
CA ARG A 3 10.66 -4.00 -15.80
C ARG A 3 9.61 -3.21 -15.03
N ARG A 4 8.65 -2.67 -15.77
CA ARG A 4 7.39 -2.09 -15.27
C ARG A 4 6.74 -3.11 -14.33
N GLN A 5 6.93 -2.95 -13.01
CA GLN A 5 6.15 -3.71 -12.04
C GLN A 5 4.71 -3.19 -12.13
N ARG A 6 3.80 -4.07 -12.55
CA ARG A 6 2.36 -3.81 -12.58
C ARG A 6 1.87 -3.97 -11.14
N THR A 7 1.75 -2.87 -10.41
CA THR A 7 1.39 -2.83 -8.99
C THR A 7 -0.07 -3.24 -8.76
N PHE A 8 -0.30 -3.92 -7.64
CA PHE A 8 -1.61 -4.40 -7.18
C PHE A 8 -2.62 -3.26 -6.99
N ARG A 9 -3.86 -3.50 -7.44
CA ARG A 9 -5.02 -2.60 -7.35
C ARG A 9 -5.88 -2.98 -6.13
N ARG A 10 -6.46 -2.00 -5.39
CA ARG A 10 -7.90 -1.89 -4.98
C ARG A 10 -8.15 -1.31 -3.56
N VAL A 11 -9.07 -0.35 -3.45
CA VAL A 11 -9.85 0.02 -2.25
C VAL A 11 -11.28 0.38 -2.70
N CYS A 12 -12.31 -0.07 -1.98
CA CYS A 12 -13.74 0.01 -2.33
C CYS A 12 -14.56 0.56 -1.15
N TRP A 13 -15.43 1.55 -1.39
CA TRP A 13 -16.60 1.84 -0.55
C TRP A 13 -17.73 2.39 -1.43
N LEU A 14 -18.96 1.89 -1.27
CA LEU A 14 -20.23 2.59 -1.45
C LEU A 14 -21.40 1.76 -0.85
N PRO A 15 -22.54 2.40 -0.48
CA PRO A 15 -23.52 1.87 0.44
C PRO A 15 -24.40 0.77 -0.17
N ALA A 16 -24.84 -0.13 0.71
CA ALA A 16 -25.90 -1.13 0.60
C ALA A 16 -26.52 -1.35 -0.80
N GLY A 17 -26.24 -2.51 -1.39
CA GLY A 17 -27.24 -3.23 -2.18
C GLY A 17 -26.82 -3.76 -3.54
N ASP A 18 -25.80 -3.18 -4.18
CA ASP A 18 -25.50 -3.50 -5.58
C ASP A 18 -24.19 -4.25 -5.77
N VAL A 19 -24.23 -5.22 -6.69
CA VAL A 19 -23.17 -6.19 -7.00
C VAL A 19 -21.82 -5.49 -7.30
N LEU A 20 -20.75 -5.98 -6.66
CA LEU A 20 -19.35 -5.49 -6.75
C LEU A 20 -18.66 -5.86 -8.08
N ILE A 21 -19.22 -5.46 -9.24
CA ILE A 21 -18.65 -5.81 -10.56
C ILE A 21 -18.31 -4.62 -11.45
N HIS A 22 -18.54 -3.38 -10.99
CA HIS A 22 -18.23 -2.19 -11.76
C HIS A 22 -16.88 -1.60 -11.35
N TRP A 23 -15.90 -1.74 -12.23
CA TRP A 23 -14.57 -1.13 -12.11
C TRP A 23 -14.50 0.05 -13.10
N TYR A 24 -14.38 1.28 -12.59
CA TYR A 24 -14.24 2.48 -13.41
C TYR A 24 -12.78 2.75 -13.80
N GLU A 25 -12.59 3.61 -14.80
CA GLU A 25 -11.30 3.91 -15.47
C GLU A 25 -10.19 4.40 -14.52
N PRO A 26 -8.91 4.11 -14.85
CA PRO A 26 -7.77 4.52 -14.03
C PRO A 26 -7.61 6.04 -13.97
N LEU A 27 -7.15 6.54 -12.81
CA LEU A 27 -6.53 7.86 -12.71
C LEU A 27 -5.30 7.91 -13.64
N ASP A 28 -5.03 9.08 -14.22
CA ASP A 28 -3.82 9.30 -15.04
C ASP A 28 -2.52 9.10 -14.23
N GLU A 29 -2.61 9.25 -12.90
CA GLU A 29 -1.49 9.15 -11.97
C GLU A 29 -1.78 8.16 -10.82
N PRO A 30 -0.74 7.48 -10.29
CA PRO A 30 -0.90 6.61 -9.14
C PRO A 30 -1.25 7.40 -7.88
N VAL A 31 -2.16 6.87 -7.06
CA VAL A 31 -2.56 7.45 -5.76
C VAL A 31 -1.37 7.58 -4.79
N MET A 32 -0.42 6.62 -4.85
CA MET A 32 0.81 6.66 -4.08
C MET A 32 2.01 6.24 -4.93
N SER A 33 3.14 6.90 -4.70
CA SER A 33 4.43 6.57 -5.33
C SER A 33 5.52 6.35 -4.27
N PRO A 34 6.59 5.59 -4.61
CA PRO A 34 7.72 5.38 -3.71
C PRO A 34 8.38 6.70 -3.29
N ARG A 35 8.83 6.79 -2.03
CA ARG A 35 9.42 8.02 -1.48
C ARG A 35 10.92 7.84 -1.22
N LYS A 36 11.76 8.63 -1.88
CA LYS A 36 13.21 8.58 -1.65
C LYS A 36 13.54 8.91 -0.19
N GLY A 37 14.34 8.06 0.45
CA GLY A 37 14.77 8.24 1.85
C GLY A 37 13.85 7.61 2.90
N TYR A 38 12.78 6.93 2.48
CA TYR A 38 11.85 6.21 3.36
C TYR A 38 11.99 4.69 3.17
N PHE A 39 11.37 3.93 4.07
CA PHE A 39 11.31 2.46 4.00
C PHE A 39 10.62 1.94 2.73
N ASP A 40 9.78 2.76 2.10
CA ASP A 40 9.01 2.45 0.89
C ASP A 40 9.61 3.14 -0.36
N SER A 41 10.95 3.23 -0.41
CA SER A 41 11.67 4.01 -1.41
C SER A 41 11.80 3.35 -2.79
N VAL A 42 11.66 2.02 -2.87
CA VAL A 42 11.76 1.29 -4.14
C VAL A 42 10.39 0.85 -4.63
N GLY A 43 9.54 0.35 -3.74
CA GLY A 43 8.21 -0.11 -4.09
C GLY A 43 7.29 -0.26 -2.90
N MET A 44 6.01 -0.53 -3.22
CA MET A 44 4.96 -0.75 -2.25
C MET A 44 3.91 -1.71 -2.80
N GLU A 45 3.26 -2.42 -1.91
CA GLU A 45 2.17 -3.34 -2.22
C GLU A 45 1.06 -3.25 -1.17
N THR A 46 -0.17 -3.20 -1.66
CA THR A 46 -1.37 -3.19 -0.82
C THR A 46 -1.86 -4.63 -0.65
N GLY A 47 -1.66 -5.21 0.53
CA GLY A 47 -2.15 -6.55 0.85
C GLY A 47 -3.46 -6.59 1.64
N THR A 48 -3.77 -5.52 2.38
CA THR A 48 -4.87 -5.51 3.34
C THR A 48 -6.13 -4.84 2.81
N THR A 49 -7.28 -5.31 3.29
CA THR A 49 -8.55 -4.63 3.07
C THR A 49 -8.54 -3.30 3.86
N PRO A 50 -8.83 -2.16 3.21
CA PRO A 50 -8.94 -0.87 3.89
C PRO A 50 -10.09 -0.90 4.91
N VAL A 51 -9.91 -0.19 6.02
CA VAL A 51 -10.90 -0.04 7.09
C VAL A 51 -11.38 1.39 7.13
N LEU A 52 -12.70 1.59 7.09
CA LEU A 52 -13.30 2.91 7.29
C LEU A 52 -13.31 3.24 8.78
N ILE A 53 -12.72 4.38 9.14
CA ILE A 53 -12.69 4.95 10.49
C ILE A 53 -13.24 6.39 10.44
N PRO A 54 -13.61 7.02 11.57
CA PRO A 54 -14.14 8.39 11.58
C PRO A 54 -13.23 9.42 10.89
N GLU A 55 -11.91 9.21 10.93
CA GLU A 55 -10.89 10.09 10.36
C GLU A 55 -10.66 9.87 8.86
N GLY A 56 -11.16 8.78 8.27
CA GLY A 56 -10.96 8.45 6.86
C GLY A 56 -10.85 6.95 6.57
N ILE A 57 -10.19 6.61 5.47
CA ILE A 57 -9.97 5.23 5.03
C ILE A 57 -8.55 4.83 5.41
N LEU A 58 -8.42 4.01 6.45
CA LEU A 58 -7.13 3.50 6.92
C LEU A 58 -6.75 2.24 6.15
N MET A 59 -5.52 2.17 5.65
CA MET A 59 -4.98 1.00 4.98
C MET A 59 -3.57 0.70 5.47
N VAL A 60 -3.29 -0.59 5.68
CA VAL A 60 -1.95 -1.11 5.96
C VAL A 60 -1.36 -1.62 4.65
N TYR A 61 -0.10 -1.27 4.38
CA TYR A 61 0.60 -1.67 3.16
C TYR A 61 2.03 -2.09 3.49
N SER A 62 2.62 -2.88 2.59
CA SER A 62 4.03 -3.24 2.66
C SER A 62 4.84 -2.33 1.75
N GLY A 63 5.95 -1.82 2.24
CA GLY A 63 6.94 -1.06 1.48
C GLY A 63 8.30 -1.75 1.54
N TRP A 64 9.14 -1.51 0.54
CA TRP A 64 10.53 -1.96 0.58
C TRP A 64 11.49 -0.93 -0.01
N GLY A 65 12.68 -0.90 0.58
CA GLY A 65 13.79 -0.04 0.18
C GLY A 65 14.77 -0.76 -0.74
N ALA A 66 15.96 -0.16 -0.89
CA ALA A 66 17.04 -0.72 -1.70
C ALA A 66 17.66 -2.01 -1.10
N ASP A 67 17.46 -2.21 0.20
CA ASP A 67 17.80 -3.43 0.93
C ASP A 67 16.84 -4.59 0.66
N ASN A 68 15.73 -4.36 -0.04
CA ASN A 68 14.65 -5.32 -0.31
C ASN A 68 14.05 -5.95 0.95
N VAL A 69 14.13 -5.25 2.09
CA VAL A 69 13.46 -5.67 3.32
C VAL A 69 12.02 -5.15 3.26
N TYR A 70 11.06 -6.07 3.38
CA TYR A 70 9.65 -5.71 3.46
C TYR A 70 9.32 -5.19 4.85
N GLN A 71 8.83 -3.97 4.92
CA GLN A 71 8.39 -3.32 6.15
C GLN A 71 6.95 -2.86 6.00
N VAL A 72 6.22 -2.79 7.11
CA VAL A 72 4.78 -2.49 7.12
C VAL A 72 4.56 -1.04 7.48
N GLY A 73 3.76 -0.33 6.68
CA GLY A 73 3.36 1.05 6.91
C GLY A 73 1.85 1.23 6.97
N GLY A 74 1.43 2.42 7.39
CA GLY A 74 0.04 2.84 7.39
C GLY A 74 -0.19 4.05 6.50
N VAL A 75 -1.35 4.12 5.85
CA VAL A 75 -1.81 5.29 5.11
C VAL A 75 -3.28 5.54 5.42
N LEU A 76 -3.63 6.82 5.59
CA LEU A 76 -4.99 7.29 5.78
C LEU A 76 -5.39 8.12 4.57
N PHE A 77 -6.46 7.72 3.88
CA PHE A 77 -7.06 8.49 2.79
C PHE A 77 -8.30 9.23 3.25
N SER A 78 -8.70 10.27 2.51
CA SER A 78 -9.97 10.95 2.72
C SER A 78 -11.15 10.02 2.39
N SER A 79 -12.19 10.05 3.22
CA SER A 79 -13.46 9.36 2.95
C SER A 79 -14.30 10.07 1.89
N GLU A 80 -14.13 11.39 1.74
CA GLU A 80 -14.82 12.21 0.72
C GLU A 80 -14.10 12.14 -0.64
N GLU A 81 -12.76 12.08 -0.62
CA GLU A 81 -11.91 12.03 -1.80
C GLU A 81 -10.90 10.86 -1.68
N PRO A 82 -11.27 9.60 -2.02
CA PRO A 82 -10.46 8.41 -1.71
C PRO A 82 -9.05 8.38 -2.33
N ALA A 83 -8.77 9.19 -3.35
CA ALA A 83 -7.45 9.33 -3.94
C ALA A 83 -6.53 10.30 -3.17
N ARG A 84 -7.06 11.03 -2.19
CA ARG A 84 -6.32 12.04 -1.42
C ARG A 84 -5.74 11.41 -0.16
N VAL A 85 -4.40 11.42 -0.04
CA VAL A 85 -3.68 11.00 1.16
C VAL A 85 -3.77 12.10 2.23
N LEU A 86 -4.28 11.75 3.41
CA LEU A 86 -4.32 12.62 4.58
C LEU A 86 -3.10 12.42 5.48
N TRP A 87 -2.66 11.17 5.62
CA TRP A 87 -1.49 10.82 6.42
C TRP A 87 -0.84 9.54 5.88
N ARG A 88 0.47 9.42 6.03
CA ARG A 88 1.25 8.23 5.69
C ARG A 88 2.39 8.10 6.69
N SER A 89 2.63 6.89 7.20
CA SER A 89 3.69 6.66 8.17
C SER A 89 5.06 7.05 7.60
N GLU A 90 5.87 7.77 8.37
CA GLU A 90 7.25 8.11 7.98
C GLU A 90 8.20 6.95 8.29
N GLU A 91 7.94 6.27 9.42
CA GLU A 91 8.65 5.07 9.85
C GLU A 91 7.76 3.82 9.68
N PRO A 92 8.35 2.63 9.59
CA PRO A 92 7.60 1.38 9.59
C PRO A 92 6.90 1.15 10.93
N ILE A 93 5.66 0.67 10.88
CA ILE A 93 4.87 0.24 12.04
C ILE A 93 5.33 -1.14 12.51
N LEU A 94 5.73 -1.99 11.57
CA LEU A 94 6.29 -3.31 11.83
C LEU A 94 7.45 -3.58 10.87
N GLU A 95 8.54 -4.07 11.41
CA GLU A 95 9.73 -4.49 10.67
C GLU A 95 10.14 -5.91 11.08
N PRO A 96 10.84 -6.65 10.20
CA PRO A 96 11.35 -7.97 10.53
C PRO A 96 12.22 -7.93 11.79
N ALA A 97 11.86 -8.72 12.79
CA ALA A 97 12.58 -8.78 14.06
C ALA A 97 13.48 -10.02 14.17
N VAL A 98 13.30 -11.00 13.27
CA VAL A 98 13.97 -12.30 13.33
C VAL A 98 14.45 -12.74 11.96
N ASP A 99 15.53 -13.52 11.93
CA ASP A 99 16.26 -13.87 10.70
C ASP A 99 15.39 -14.55 9.63
N TRP A 100 14.40 -15.35 10.03
CA TRP A 100 13.50 -16.04 9.10
C TRP A 100 12.46 -15.12 8.44
N GLU A 101 12.26 -13.89 8.94
CA GLU A 101 11.43 -12.87 8.30
C GLU A 101 12.19 -12.09 7.22
N VAL A 102 13.53 -12.13 7.25
CA VAL A 102 14.42 -11.47 6.29
C VAL A 102 14.92 -12.45 5.23
N VAL A 103 15.10 -13.72 5.61
CA VAL A 103 15.62 -14.77 4.73
C VAL A 103 14.48 -15.58 4.15
N CYS A 104 14.08 -15.23 2.93
CA CYS A 104 13.36 -16.17 2.09
C CYS A 104 14.37 -17.23 1.63
N LEU A 105 14.28 -18.46 2.14
CA LEU A 105 15.10 -19.58 1.68
C LEU A 105 14.83 -19.81 0.18
N ALA A 106 15.68 -19.22 -0.66
CA ALA A 106 15.77 -19.57 -2.06
C ALA A 106 16.33 -21.00 -2.14
N PHE A 107 15.44 -21.99 -2.23
CA PHE A 107 15.82 -23.31 -2.72
C PHE A 107 16.24 -23.13 -4.18
N GLY A 108 17.54 -23.25 -4.43
CA GLY A 108 18.15 -23.35 -5.76
C GLY A 108 17.98 -24.73 -6.37
#